data_AF-A0A536QWH4-F1
#
_entry.id   AF-A0A536QWH4-F1
#
_cell.length_a   1.000
_cell.length_b   1.000
_cell.length_c   1.000
_cell.angle_alpha   90.00
_cell.angle_beta   90.00
_cell.angle_gamma   90.00
#
_symmetry.space_group_name_H-M   'P 1'
#
loop_
_entity.id
_entity.type
_entity.pdbx_description
1 polymer ?
#
loop_
_entity_poly.entity_id
_entity_poly.type
_entity_poly.pdbx_seq_one_letter_code
_entity_poly.pdbx_strand_id
1 'polypeptide(L)' 'MRIRVTEDGAQKVNVAIPLAIARIGKLNLASSGLVRRHLGKFGIDLDELLRSVDFPGKIVDIADDEDRVEIFVE' A
#
# COMPACT_ATOMS: atom_id res chain seq x y z
N MET A 1 1.15 6.28 5.42
CA MET A 1 1.42 5.29 4.36
C MET A 1 0.49 5.54 3.21
N ARG A 2 0.99 5.58 1.98
CA ARG A 2 0.23 5.79 0.76
C ARG A 2 0.67 4.75 -0.26
N ILE A 3 -0.30 4.08 -0.88
CA ILE A 3 -0.08 3.06 -1.91
C ILE A 3 -0.71 3.59 -3.19
N ARG A 4 0.08 3.70 -4.26
CA ARG A 4 -0.37 4.08 -5.59
C ARG A 4 -0.01 2.99 -6.59
N VAL A 5 -0.98 2.58 -7.40
CA VAL A 5 -0.76 1.71 -8.55
C VAL A 5 -1.27 2.43 -9.78
N THR A 6 -0.39 2.51 -10.77
CA THR A 6 -0.64 3.08 -12.08
C THR A 6 -0.40 1.96 -13.09
N GLU A 7 -1.33 1.78 -14.02
CA GLU A 7 -1.26 0.76 -15.07
C GLU A 7 -1.77 1.40 -16.37
N ASP A 8 -1.05 1.24 -17.47
CA ASP A 8 -1.29 1.92 -18.75
C ASP A 8 -1.45 3.46 -18.59
N GLY A 9 -0.62 4.08 -17.75
CA GLY A 9 -0.72 5.51 -17.44
C GLY A 9 -1.96 5.94 -16.63
N ALA A 10 -2.85 5.00 -16.26
CA ALA A 10 -4.05 5.27 -15.48
C ALA A 10 -3.89 4.83 -14.01
N GLN A 11 -4.25 5.70 -13.07
CA GLN A 11 -4.20 5.36 -11.64
C GLN A 11 -5.34 4.39 -11.29
N LYS A 12 -5.00 3.12 -11.03
CA LYS A 12 -5.96 2.06 -10.65
C LYS A 12 -6.19 2.02 -9.15
N VAL A 13 -5.17 2.33 -8.35
CA VAL A 13 -5.22 2.30 -6.89
C VAL A 13 -4.61 3.57 -6.31
N ASN A 14 -5.29 4.15 -5.33
CA ASN A 14 -4.74 5.21 -4.49
C ASN A 14 -5.33 5.10 -3.08
N VAL A 15 -4.55 4.53 -2.18
CA VAL A 15 -4.96 4.23 -0.81
C VAL A 15 -4.05 5.00 0.15
N ALA A 16 -4.66 5.78 1.05
CA ALA A 16 -3.95 6.45 2.13
C ALA A 16 -4.31 5.79 3.47
N ILE A 17 -3.28 5.29 4.15
CA ILE A 17 -3.33 4.60 5.44
C ILE A 17 -2.54 5.44 6.45
N PRO A 18 -3.19 6.04 7.46
CA PRO A 18 -2.49 6.76 8.52
C PRO A 18 -1.52 5.84 9.27
N LEU A 19 -0.28 6.30 9.50
CA LEU A 19 0.74 5.48 10.17
C LEU A 19 0.39 5.14 11.61
N ALA A 20 -0.32 6.03 12.30
CA ALA A 20 -0.83 5.74 13.64
C ALA A 20 -1.71 4.48 13.63
N ILE A 21 -2.54 4.27 12.59
CA ILE A 21 -3.38 3.07 12.48
C ILE A 21 -2.58 1.86 11.98
N ALA A 22 -1.61 2.06 11.10
CA ALA A 22 -0.65 1.01 10.72
C ALA A 22 0.11 0.45 11.94
N ARG A 23 0.52 1.34 12.87
CA ARG A 23 1.31 1.01 14.07
C ARG A 23 0.48 0.51 15.26
N ILE A 24 -0.67 1.13 15.53
CA ILE A 24 -1.59 0.72 16.62
C ILE A 24 -2.38 -0.53 16.21
N GLY A 25 -2.59 -0.71 14.91
CA GLY A 25 -3.57 -1.64 14.35
C GLY A 25 -2.97 -2.68 13.42
N LYS A 26 -2.19 -3.63 13.97
CA LYS A 26 -2.24 -5.01 13.44
C LYS A 26 -3.68 -5.57 13.45
N LEU A 27 -4.58 -5.00 14.27
CA LEU A 27 -5.94 -5.49 14.47
C LEU A 27 -7.06 -4.78 13.68
N ASN A 28 -6.91 -3.52 13.21
CA ASN A 28 -8.08 -2.74 12.75
C ASN A 28 -8.01 -2.09 11.35
N LEU A 29 -6.87 -2.12 10.67
CA LEU A 29 -6.80 -1.76 9.25
C LEU A 29 -6.70 -3.00 8.35
N ALA A 30 -6.01 -4.01 8.87
CA ALA A 30 -6.24 -5.41 8.59
C ALA A 30 -7.73 -5.80 8.51
N SER A 31 -8.60 -5.22 9.34
CA SER A 31 -10.00 -5.63 9.44
C SER A 31 -10.94 -4.97 8.42
N SER A 32 -10.48 -3.97 7.64
CA SER A 32 -11.21 -3.57 6.43
C SER A 32 -10.93 -4.60 5.34
N GLY A 33 -11.68 -5.71 5.37
CA GLY A 33 -11.59 -6.77 4.35
C GLY A 33 -11.71 -6.22 2.93
N LEU A 34 -12.34 -5.05 2.75
CA LEU A 34 -12.39 -4.32 1.49
C LEU A 34 -11.02 -3.83 1.01
N VAL A 35 -10.24 -3.16 1.85
CA VAL A 35 -8.92 -2.62 1.46
C VAL A 35 -7.95 -3.76 1.17
N ARG A 36 -7.92 -4.80 2.02
CA ARG A 36 -7.12 -6.01 1.75
C ARG A 36 -7.50 -6.68 0.44
N ARG A 37 -8.80 -6.88 0.21
CA ARG A 37 -9.29 -7.53 -1.00
C ARG A 37 -9.02 -6.69 -2.24
N HIS A 38 -9.10 -5.36 -2.13
CA HIS A 38 -8.82 -4.47 -3.24
C HIS A 38 -7.33 -4.48 -3.58
N LEU A 39 -6.45 -4.30 -2.59
CA LEU A 39 -4.99 -4.35 -2.77
C LEU A 39 -4.50 -5.73 -3.23
N GLY A 40 -5.10 -6.81 -2.71
CA GLY A 40 -4.79 -8.17 -3.10
C GLY A 40 -5.08 -8.47 -4.59
N LYS A 41 -5.99 -7.74 -5.25
CA LYS A 41 -6.21 -7.86 -6.70
C LYS A 41 -4.98 -7.42 -7.51
N PHE A 42 -4.13 -6.59 -6.92
CA PHE A 42 -2.90 -6.07 -7.51
C PHE A 42 -1.65 -6.76 -6.94
N GLY A 43 -1.82 -7.90 -6.23
CA GLY A 43 -0.71 -8.64 -5.63
C GLY A 43 -0.07 -7.98 -4.41
N ILE A 44 -0.71 -6.97 -3.82
CA ILE A 44 -0.17 -6.22 -2.69
C ILE A 44 -0.62 -6.88 -1.38
N ASP A 45 0.30 -7.54 -0.68
CA ASP A 45 0.07 -8.03 0.68
C ASP A 45 0.25 -6.91 1.69
N LEU A 46 -0.87 -6.36 2.14
CA LEU A 46 -0.88 -5.28 3.12
C LEU A 46 -0.29 -5.70 4.47
N ASP A 47 -0.41 -6.96 4.88
CA ASP A 47 0.13 -7.41 6.18
C ASP A 47 1.65 -7.50 6.16
N GLU A 48 2.21 -8.01 5.06
CA GLU A 48 3.65 -8.06 4.87
C GLU A 48 4.26 -6.66 4.81
N LEU A 49 3.62 -5.75 4.08
CA LEU A 49 4.00 -4.33 4.04
C LEU A 49 3.97 -3.71 5.44
N LEU A 50 2.89 -3.87 6.19
CA LEU A 50 2.77 -3.29 7.53
C LEU A 50 3.77 -3.88 8.54
N ARG A 51 4.27 -5.10 8.32
CA ARG A 51 5.32 -5.71 9.16
C ARG A 51 6.72 -5.21 8.84
N SER A 52 6.97 -4.73 7.63
CA SER A 52 8.29 -4.28 7.17
C SER A 52 8.51 -2.76 7.33
N VAL A 53 7.46 -2.01 7.64
CA VAL A 53 7.53 -0.54 7.79
C VAL A 53 7.93 -0.15 9.22
N ASP A 54 9.22 0.10 9.43
CA ASP A 54 9.73 0.65 10.69
C ASP A 54 9.88 2.19 10.66
N PHE A 55 10.24 2.77 9.50
CA PHE A 55 10.59 4.18 9.35
C PHE A 55 9.86 4.86 8.18
N PRO A 56 9.62 6.18 8.23
CA PRO A 56 9.08 6.95 7.11
C PRO A 56 10.07 6.97 5.93
N GLY A 57 9.53 6.99 4.71
CA GLY A 57 10.28 6.97 3.46
C GLY A 57 9.52 6.33 2.29
N LYS A 58 10.13 6.38 1.10
CA LYS A 58 9.67 5.58 -0.04
C LYS A 58 10.14 4.15 0.16
N ILE A 59 9.21 3.20 0.16
CA ILE A 59 9.49 1.78 0.45
C ILE A 59 9.50 0.97 -0.83
N VAL A 60 8.59 1.26 -1.75
CA VAL A 60 8.49 0.58 -3.04
C VAL A 60 8.42 1.61 -4.16
N ASP A 61 9.24 1.40 -5.18
CA ASP A 61 9.19 2.09 -6.48
C ASP A 61 9.53 1.06 -7.56
N ILE A 62 8.50 0.41 -8.09
CA ILE A 62 8.64 -0.53 -9.20
C ILE A 62 8.02 0.12 -10.41
N ALA A 63 8.76 0.17 -11.50
CA ALA A 63 8.29 0.65 -12.80
C ALA A 63 8.59 -0.42 -13.85
N ASP A 64 7.61 -0.72 -14.69
CA ASP A 64 7.72 -1.60 -15.85
C ASP A 64 6.95 -0.95 -17.01
N ASP A 65 7.67 -0.43 -18.00
CA ASP A 65 7.12 0.39 -19.08
C ASP A 65 6.14 1.50 -18.58
N GLU A 66 4.85 1.37 -18.85
CA GLU A 66 3.79 2.32 -18.46
C GLU A 66 3.19 2.04 -17.07
N ASP A 67 3.58 0.93 -16.45
CA ASP A 67 3.09 0.49 -15.16
C ASP A 67 4.02 0.96 -14.04
N ARG A 68 3.42 1.42 -12.94
CA ARG A 68 4.18 1.86 -11.78
C ARG A 68 3.46 1.59 -10.48
N VAL A 69 4.16 0.95 -9.55
CA VAL A 69 3.73 0.75 -8.17
C VAL A 69 4.61 1.58 -7.25
N GLU A 70 3.99 2.47 -6.49
CA GLU A 70 4.67 3.31 -5.51
C GLU A 70 4.06 3.13 -4.12
N ILE A 71 4.92 2.92 -3.11
CA ILE A 71 4.50 2.88 -1.71
C ILE A 71 5.35 3.85 -0.89
N PHE A 72 4.68 4.75 -0.20
CA PHE A 72 5.27 5.79 0.63
C PHE A 72 4.80 5.66 2.07
N VAL A 73 5.67 6.01 3.00
CA VAL A 73 5.38 6.07 4.43
C VAL A 73 5.78 7.47 4.89
N GLU A 74 4.82 8.19 5.49
CA GLU A 74 4.95 9.59 5.91
C GLU A 74 4.77 9.72 7.41
#